data_AF-A0A2U1JEF6-F1
#
_entry.id   AF-A0A2U1JEF6-F1
#
_cell.length_a   1.000
_cell.length_b   1.000
_cell.length_c   1.000
_cell.angle_alpha   90.00
_cell.angle_beta   90.00
_cell.angle_gamma   90.00
#
_symmetry.space_group_name_H-M   'P 1'
#
loop_
_entity.id
_entity.type
_entity.pdbx_description
1 polymer ?
#
loop_
_entity_poly.entity_id
_entity_poly.type
_entity_poly.pdbx_seq_one_letter_code
_entity_poly.pdbx_strand_id
1 'polypeptide(L)'
;MIDQNIQRNKIETSLLETVEALLEIGVTVYDYQPESEIILHERVDKLIKKYKEIQSISKDVDINVPVEILSCVEENINPNVFNKDYFERAAAENQFTNGKLDAVQNYLKVLQDELQDEFGSEI
;
A
#
# COMPACT_ATOMS: atom_id res chain seq x y z
N MET A 1 11.05 3.02 -14.62
CA MET A 1 10.96 3.66 -13.29
C MET A 1 10.57 5.15 -13.35
N ILE A 2 11.08 5.96 -14.29
CA ILE A 2 10.69 7.39 -14.40
C ILE A 2 9.22 7.57 -14.83
N ASP A 3 8.70 6.70 -15.71
CA ASP A 3 7.34 6.81 -16.26
C ASP A 3 6.23 6.58 -15.21
N GLN A 4 6.39 5.56 -14.34
CA GLN A 4 5.39 5.22 -13.32
C GLN A 4 5.19 6.33 -12.27
N ASN A 5 6.26 7.03 -11.88
CA ASN A 5 6.14 8.17 -10.95
C ASN A 5 5.41 9.35 -11.60
N ILE A 6 5.57 9.56 -12.91
CA ILE A 6 4.87 10.60 -13.64
C ILE A 6 3.37 10.26 -13.72
N GLN A 7 3.01 9.01 -14.03
CA GLN A 7 1.60 8.59 -14.05
C GLN A 7 0.95 8.68 -12.67
N ARG A 8 1.67 8.28 -11.62
CA ARG A 8 1.21 8.41 -10.24
C ARG A 8 0.95 9.87 -9.87
N ASN A 9 1.91 10.76 -10.12
CA ASN A 9 1.75 12.18 -9.82
C ASN A 9 0.57 12.78 -10.60
N LYS A 10 0.36 12.35 -11.84
CA LYS A 10 -0.77 12.80 -12.66
C LYS A 10 -2.12 12.41 -12.06
N ILE A 11 -2.24 11.17 -11.55
CA ILE A 11 -3.45 10.73 -10.82
C ILE A 11 -3.62 11.48 -9.51
N GLU A 12 -2.55 11.65 -8.73
CA GLU A 12 -2.63 12.39 -7.46
C GLU A 12 -3.13 13.82 -7.69
N THR A 13 -2.59 14.53 -8.69
CA THR A 13 -3.06 15.87 -9.06
C THR A 13 -4.53 15.85 -9.51
N SER A 14 -4.91 14.93 -10.39
CA SER A 14 -6.30 14.83 -10.87
C SER A 14 -7.29 14.52 -9.73
N LEU A 15 -6.87 13.71 -8.77
CA LEU A 15 -7.66 13.39 -7.57
C LEU A 15 -7.84 14.63 -6.68
N LEU A 16 -6.77 15.39 -6.43
CA LEU A 16 -6.83 16.64 -5.67
C LEU A 16 -7.76 17.67 -6.32
N GLU A 17 -7.64 17.86 -7.64
CA GLU A 17 -8.53 18.77 -8.37
C GLU A 17 -9.99 18.31 -8.37
N THR A 18 -10.24 17.01 -8.23
CA THR A 18 -11.60 16.45 -8.10
C THR A 18 -12.18 16.72 -6.72
N VAL A 19 -11.37 16.60 -5.67
CA VAL A 19 -11.74 17.00 -4.30
C VAL A 19 -12.04 18.50 -4.25
N GLU A 20 -11.23 19.34 -4.90
CA GLU A 20 -11.48 20.77 -5.01
C GLU A 20 -12.80 21.06 -5.74
N ALA A 21 -13.07 20.39 -6.86
CA ALA A 21 -14.35 20.54 -7.57
C ALA A 21 -15.56 20.16 -6.70
N LEU A 22 -15.45 19.11 -5.87
CA LEU A 22 -16.49 18.74 -4.91
C LEU A 22 -16.69 19.80 -3.84
N LEU A 23 -15.61 20.39 -3.32
CA LEU A 23 -15.66 21.48 -2.36
C LEU A 23 -16.31 22.73 -2.97
N GLU A 24 -15.91 23.10 -4.19
CA GLU A 24 -16.48 24.19 -4.98
C GLU A 24 -18.00 24.04 -5.11
N ILE A 25 -18.48 22.84 -5.45
CA ILE A 25 -19.92 22.54 -5.52
C ILE A 25 -20.57 22.70 -4.15
N GLY A 26 -19.96 22.16 -3.09
CA GLY A 26 -20.47 22.28 -1.73
C GLY A 26 -20.66 23.73 -1.29
N VAL A 27 -19.69 24.60 -1.60
CA VAL A 27 -19.76 26.04 -1.30
C VAL A 27 -20.87 26.72 -2.11
N THR A 28 -21.02 26.41 -3.39
CA THR A 28 -22.09 26.98 -4.24
C THR A 28 -23.48 26.55 -3.80
N VAL A 29 -23.63 25.30 -3.35
CA VAL A 29 -24.91 24.81 -2.79
C VAL A 29 -25.21 25.48 -1.45
N TYR A 30 -24.19 25.73 -0.64
CA TYR A 30 -24.35 26.38 0.66
C TYR A 30 -24.83 27.84 0.54
N ASP A 31 -24.27 28.61 -0.41
CA ASP A 31 -24.68 30.00 -0.71
C ASP A 31 -25.43 30.10 -2.04
N TYR A 32 -26.49 29.29 -2.17
CA TYR A 32 -27.22 29.20 -3.43
C TYR A 32 -28.03 30.47 -3.72
N GLN A 33 -27.81 31.02 -4.91
CA GLN A 33 -28.58 32.13 -5.49
C GLN A 33 -29.17 31.70 -6.85
N PRO A 34 -30.32 32.24 -7.30
CA PRO A 34 -30.92 31.91 -8.59
C PRO A 34 -29.96 32.09 -9.78
N GLU A 35 -29.07 33.08 -9.71
CA GLU A 35 -28.06 33.36 -10.73
C GLU A 35 -26.92 32.33 -10.73
N SER A 36 -26.79 31.55 -9.65
CA SER A 36 -25.75 30.52 -9.47
C SER A 36 -26.15 29.16 -10.04
N GLU A 37 -27.38 28.99 -10.54
CA GLU A 37 -27.87 27.74 -11.14
C GLU A 37 -26.99 27.32 -12.34
N ILE A 38 -26.68 28.27 -13.23
CA ILE A 38 -25.82 28.04 -14.39
C ILE A 38 -24.40 27.61 -13.96
N ILE A 39 -23.85 28.30 -12.96
CA ILE A 39 -22.50 28.03 -12.43
C ILE A 39 -22.46 26.63 -11.78
N LEU A 40 -23.53 26.22 -11.10
CA LEU A 40 -23.62 24.91 -10.48
C LEU A 40 -23.65 23.80 -11.53
N HIS A 41 -24.40 23.97 -12.62
CA HIS A 41 -24.38 23.05 -13.75
C HIS A 41 -22.99 22.92 -14.38
N GLU A 42 -22.29 24.04 -14.62
CA GLU A 42 -20.93 24.02 -15.15
C GLU A 42 -19.94 23.28 -14.22
N ARG A 43 -20.08 23.45 -12.89
CA ARG A 43 -19.25 22.76 -11.90
C ARG A 43 -19.53 21.26 -11.86
N VAL A 44 -20.80 20.85 -11.94
CA VAL A 44 -21.18 19.42 -12.04
C VAL A 44 -20.63 18.81 -13.32
N ASP A 45 -20.72 19.50 -14.46
CA ASP A 45 -20.15 19.03 -15.72
C ASP A 45 -18.62 18.92 -15.66
N LYS A 46 -17.94 19.88 -15.01
CA LYS A 46 -16.50 19.82 -14.72
C LYS A 46 -16.16 18.58 -13.87
N LEU A 47 -16.94 18.29 -12.84
CA LEU A 47 -16.77 17.12 -11.98
C LEU A 47 -16.91 15.81 -12.78
N ILE A 48 -17.94 15.68 -13.62
CA ILE A 48 -18.15 14.49 -14.47
C ILE A 48 -16.97 14.29 -15.42
N LYS A 49 -16.46 15.37 -16.05
CA LYS A 49 -15.28 15.31 -16.91
C LYS A 49 -14.05 14.83 -16.13
N LYS A 50 -13.84 15.31 -14.91
CA LYS A 50 -12.73 14.88 -14.06
C LYS A 50 -12.82 13.39 -13.68
N TYR A 51 -14.00 12.89 -13.32
CA TYR A 51 -14.16 11.45 -13.05
C TYR A 51 -13.83 10.59 -14.28
N LYS A 52 -14.23 11.03 -15.47
CA LYS A 52 -13.90 10.34 -16.72
C LYS A 52 -12.39 10.35 -17.00
N GLU A 53 -11.72 11.47 -16.69
CA GLU A 53 -10.27 11.60 -16.82
C GLU A 53 -9.54 10.65 -15.86
N ILE A 54 -9.92 10.64 -14.57
CA ILE A 54 -9.36 9.72 -13.56
C ILE A 54 -9.48 8.26 -14.01
N GLN A 55 -10.67 7.87 -14.51
CA GLN A 55 -10.90 6.51 -14.98
C GLN A 55 -10.05 6.15 -16.22
N SER A 56 -9.69 7.14 -17.05
CA SER A 56 -8.80 6.91 -18.18
C SER A 56 -7.37 6.70 -17.69
N ILE A 57 -6.87 7.57 -16.82
CA ILE A 57 -5.48 7.50 -16.33
C ILE A 57 -5.29 6.28 -15.42
N SER A 58 -6.32 5.85 -14.69
CA SER A 58 -6.23 4.67 -13.82
C SER A 58 -5.88 3.38 -14.57
N LYS A 59 -6.16 3.31 -15.88
CA LYS A 59 -5.80 2.15 -16.73
C LYS A 59 -4.32 2.09 -17.04
N ASP A 60 -3.64 3.23 -17.00
CA ASP A 60 -2.22 3.37 -17.30
C ASP A 60 -1.34 3.14 -16.05
N VAL A 61 -1.95 2.99 -14.87
CA VAL A 61 -1.24 2.72 -13.61
C VAL A 61 -1.25 1.25 -13.28
N ASP A 62 -0.08 0.64 -13.44
CA ASP A 62 0.21 -0.74 -13.06
C ASP A 62 0.77 -0.78 -11.63
N ILE A 63 -0.10 -0.61 -10.63
CA ILE A 63 0.24 -0.72 -9.20
C ILE A 63 -0.71 -1.71 -8.55
N ASN A 64 -0.15 -2.77 -7.97
CA ASN A 64 -0.89 -3.71 -7.14
C ASN A 64 -0.92 -3.22 -5.69
N VAL A 65 -2.12 -3.08 -5.15
CA VAL A 65 -2.35 -2.71 -3.75
C VAL A 65 -2.85 -3.95 -3.00
N PRO A 66 -2.17 -4.38 -1.91
CA PRO A 66 -2.65 -5.47 -1.07
C PRO A 66 -4.05 -5.18 -0.49
N VAL A 67 -4.86 -6.21 -0.32
CA VAL A 67 -6.23 -6.05 0.19
C VAL A 67 -6.23 -5.54 1.63
N GLU A 68 -5.22 -5.91 2.41
CA GLU A 68 -5.04 -5.47 3.79
C GLU A 68 -4.82 -3.95 3.87
N ILE A 69 -4.16 -3.36 2.87
CA ILE A 69 -3.98 -1.91 2.78
C ILE A 69 -5.32 -1.22 2.47
N LEU A 70 -6.22 -1.85 1.71
CA LEU A 70 -7.58 -1.32 1.48
C LEU A 70 -8.36 -1.28 2.80
N SER A 71 -8.28 -2.34 3.60
CA SER A 71 -8.92 -2.37 4.93
C SER A 71 -8.39 -1.26 5.85
N CYS A 72 -7.09 -0.94 5.81
CA CYS A 72 -6.57 0.21 6.56
C CYS A 72 -7.24 1.53 6.16
N VAL A 73 -7.51 1.75 4.87
CA VAL A 73 -8.18 2.96 4.40
C VAL A 73 -9.64 2.99 4.87
N GLU A 74 -10.35 1.87 4.81
CA GLU A 74 -11.74 1.75 5.30
C GLU A 74 -11.86 2.04 6.80
N GLU A 75 -10.89 1.56 7.59
CA GLU A 75 -10.85 1.74 9.04
C GLU A 75 -10.21 3.08 9.49
N ASN A 76 -9.82 3.95 8.54
CA ASN A 76 -9.10 5.20 8.81
C ASN A 76 -7.76 4.99 9.57
N ILE A 77 -7.13 3.85 9.37
CA ILE A 77 -5.80 3.53 9.90
C ILE A 77 -4.75 3.95 8.87
N ASN A 78 -3.67 4.57 9.33
CA ASN A 78 -2.56 4.93 8.46
C ASN A 78 -1.91 3.65 7.87
N PRO A 79 -1.92 3.44 6.54
CA PRO A 79 -1.35 2.26 5.90
C PRO A 79 0.14 2.04 6.20
N ASN A 80 0.87 3.10 6.58
CA ASN A 80 2.28 2.99 6.96
C ASN A 80 2.49 2.20 8.27
N VAL A 81 1.49 2.15 9.15
CA VAL A 81 1.53 1.33 10.37
C VAL A 81 1.53 -0.15 9.99
N PHE A 82 0.64 -0.54 9.06
CA PHE A 82 0.63 -1.91 8.52
C PHE A 82 1.98 -2.29 7.90
N ASN A 83 2.55 -1.40 7.08
CA ASN A 83 3.87 -1.64 6.49
C ASN A 83 4.94 -1.86 7.56
N LYS A 84 4.95 -1.02 8.60
CA LYS A 84 5.89 -1.15 9.72
C LYS A 84 5.75 -2.51 10.41
N ASP A 85 4.55 -2.89 10.81
CA ASP A 85 4.29 -4.14 11.51
C ASP A 85 4.66 -5.35 10.63
N TYR A 86 4.40 -5.26 9.33
CA TYR A 86 4.79 -6.29 8.36
C TYR A 86 6.31 -6.45 8.27
N PHE A 87 7.06 -5.35 8.20
CA PHE A 87 8.53 -5.40 8.19
C PHE A 87 9.10 -5.92 9.49
N GLU A 88 8.55 -5.51 10.64
CA GLU A 88 8.97 -5.99 11.95
C GLU A 88 8.72 -7.49 12.10
N ARG A 89 7.55 -7.97 11.66
CA ARG A 89 7.22 -9.39 11.65
C ARG A 89 8.14 -10.18 10.73
N ALA A 90 8.39 -9.70 9.51
CA ALA A 90 9.30 -10.36 8.58
C ALA A 90 10.74 -10.45 9.14
N ALA A 91 11.21 -9.40 9.81
CA ALA A 91 12.51 -9.42 10.48
C ALA A 91 12.56 -10.43 11.64
N ALA A 92 11.51 -10.48 12.46
CA ALA A 92 11.41 -11.42 13.57
C ALA A 92 11.35 -12.88 13.08
N GLU A 93 10.53 -13.17 12.06
CA GLU A 93 10.41 -14.49 11.44
C GLU A 93 11.73 -14.95 10.79
N ASN A 94 12.46 -14.03 10.16
CA ASN A 94 13.79 -14.31 9.61
C ASN A 94 14.80 -14.66 10.72
N GLN A 95 14.89 -13.86 11.78
CA GLN A 95 15.76 -14.14 12.92
C GLN A 95 15.42 -15.48 13.59
N PHE A 96 14.13 -15.75 13.78
CA PHE A 96 13.66 -17.01 14.36
C PHE A 96 14.03 -18.22 13.48
N THR A 97 13.89 -18.09 12.16
CA THR A 97 14.25 -19.13 11.21
C THR A 97 15.76 -19.39 11.20
N ASN A 98 16.57 -18.33 11.23
CA ASN A 98 18.03 -18.46 11.34
C ASN A 98 18.43 -19.14 12.65
N GLY A 99 17.82 -18.76 13.79
CA GLY A 99 18.08 -19.42 15.06
C GLY A 99 17.72 -20.92 15.05
N LYS A 100 16.66 -21.31 14.34
CA LYS A 100 16.35 -22.74 14.12
C LYS A 100 17.41 -23.44 13.28
N LEU A 101 17.89 -22.81 12.21
CA LEU A 101 18.95 -23.38 11.37
C LEU A 101 20.23 -23.58 12.17
N ASP A 102 20.64 -22.58 12.95
CA ASP A 102 21.82 -22.65 13.82
C ASP A 102 21.68 -23.76 14.87
N ALA A 103 20.51 -23.89 15.49
CA ALA A 103 20.24 -24.95 16.46
C ALA A 103 20.35 -26.35 15.83
N VAL A 104 19.82 -26.54 14.61
CA VAL A 104 19.93 -27.81 13.87
C VAL A 104 21.39 -28.11 13.50
N GLN A 105 22.15 -27.12 13.04
CA GLN A 105 23.57 -27.29 12.72
C GLN A 105 24.38 -27.66 13.97
N ASN A 106 24.15 -26.99 15.09
CA ASN A 106 24.80 -27.31 16.35
C ASN A 106 24.44 -28.71 16.84
N TYR A 107 23.17 -29.11 16.74
CA TYR A 107 22.74 -30.46 17.09
C TYR A 107 23.43 -31.53 16.24
N LEU A 108 23.52 -31.32 14.92
CA LEU A 108 24.23 -32.23 14.02
C LEU A 108 25.71 -32.37 14.38
N LYS A 109 26.37 -31.26 14.73
CA LYS A 109 27.76 -31.27 15.14
C LYS A 109 27.97 -32.08 16.43
N VAL A 110 27.17 -31.81 17.47
CA VAL A 110 27.24 -32.55 18.73
C VAL A 110 26.96 -34.04 18.50
N LEU A 111 25.96 -34.38 17.69
CA LEU A 111 25.66 -35.76 17.37
C LEU A 111 26.82 -36.46 16.63
N GLN A 112 27.49 -35.77 15.71
CA GLN A 112 28.65 -36.30 15.00
C GLN A 112 29.84 -36.53 15.95
N ASP A 113 30.10 -35.57 16.84
CA ASP A 113 31.17 -35.66 17.83
C ASP A 113 30.94 -36.86 18.78
N GLU A 114 29.73 -37.02 19.33
CA GLU A 114 29.38 -38.14 20.22
C GLU A 114 29.42 -39.50 19.50
N LEU A 115 28.92 -39.58 18.26
CA LEU A 115 29.02 -40.81 17.46
C LEU A 115 30.49 -41.19 17.17
N GLN A 116 31.35 -40.20 16.93
CA GLN A 116 32.77 -40.44 16.72
C GLN A 116 33.46 -40.89 18.01
N ASP A 117 33.09 -40.35 19.16
CA ASP A 117 33.65 -40.74 20.46
C ASP A 117 33.21 -42.16 20.88
N GLU A 118 31.94 -42.53 20.68
CA GLU A 118 31.44 -43.87 21.04
C GLU A 118 31.87 -44.97 20.04
N PHE A 119 31.80 -44.70 18.73
CA PHE A 119 32.01 -45.73 17.70
C PHE A 119 33.30 -45.58 16.89
N GLY A 120 34.07 -44.50 17.08
CA GLY A 120 35.32 -44.24 16.35
C GLY A 120 36.47 -45.19 16.69
N SER A 121 36.27 -46.14 17.61
CA SER A 121 37.22 -47.22 17.89
C SER A 121 36.89 -48.54 17.15
N GLU A 122 35.75 -48.62 16.45
CA GLU A 122 35.31 -49.82 15.71
C GLU A 122 35.35 -49.67 14.17
N ILE A 123 35.87 -48.55 13.65
CA ILE A 123 36.21 -48.31 12.23
C ILE A 123 37.62 -47.74 12.14
#